data_AF-A0AA39MQV0-F1
#
_entry.id   AF-A0AA39MQV0-F1
#
_cell.length_a   1.000
_cell.length_b   1.000
_cell.length_c   1.000
_cell.angle_alpha   90.00
_cell.angle_beta   90.00
_cell.angle_gamma   90.00
#
_symmetry.space_group_name_H-M   'P 1'
#
loop_
_entity.id
_entity.type
_entity.pdbx_description
1 polymer ?
#
loop_
_entity_poly.entity_id
_entity_poly.type
_entity_poly.pdbx_seq_one_letter_code
_entity_poly.pdbx_strand_id
1 'polypeptide(L)' 'GGMLGLEFLRPHCLVLTNSFADTGLWNMSTRELSKAFPNDIQKGLAVGVLDTETYGKTLGVFHKNRGCLVDPWPEELVY' A
#
# COMPACT_ATOMS: atom_id res chain seq x y z
N GLY A 1 -13.64 -4.26 5.19
CA GLY A 1 -12.61 -4.44 6.21
C GLY A 1 -11.28 -4.51 5.53
N GLY A 2 -10.45 -3.49 5.75
CA GLY A 2 -9.08 -3.48 5.26
C GLY A 2 -8.15 -3.82 6.42
N MET A 3 -7.15 -4.68 6.18
CA MET A 3 -5.99 -4.76 7.06
C MET A 3 -5.17 -3.50 6.86
N LEU A 4 -5.40 -2.48 7.69
CA LEU A 4 -4.39 -1.43 7.81
C LEU A 4 -3.17 -2.09 8.48
N GLY A 5 -2.12 -2.28 7.69
CA GLY A 5 -0.79 -2.47 8.26
C GLY A 5 -0.57 -1.32 9.24
N LEU A 6 -0.17 -1.68 10.47
CA LEU A 6 0.06 -0.74 11.59
C LEU A 6 1.06 0.38 11.28
N GLU A 7 1.66 0.32 10.10
CA GLU A 7 2.80 1.07 9.63
C GLU A 7 2.42 2.40 8.94
N PHE A 8 1.16 2.65 8.56
CA PHE A 8 0.88 3.71 7.58
C PHE A 8 -0.01 4.88 7.99
N LEU A 9 -0.63 4.94 9.18
CA LEU A 9 -1.51 6.09 9.49
C LEU A 9 -1.44 6.53 10.95
N ARG A 10 -1.16 7.83 11.15
CA ARG A 10 -1.86 8.63 12.17
C ARG A 10 -3.24 8.98 11.60
N PRO A 11 -4.31 8.28 11.95
CA PRO A 11 -5.61 8.52 11.32
C PRO A 11 -6.19 9.82 11.86
N HIS A 12 -6.40 10.81 10.98
CA HIS A 12 -7.28 11.96 11.28
C HIS A 12 -8.77 11.53 11.34
N CYS A 13 -9.10 10.35 10.83
CA CYS A 13 -10.43 9.73 10.87
C CYS A 13 -10.31 8.24 11.18
N LEU A 14 -11.05 7.79 12.21
CA LEU A 14 -11.23 6.37 12.51
C LEU A 14 -12.29 5.78 11.58
N VAL A 15 -11.90 4.83 10.73
CA VAL A 15 -12.84 4.08 9.88
C VAL A 15 -13.19 2.77 10.57
N LEU A 16 -14.42 2.66 11.08
CA LEU A 16 -14.96 1.40 11.62
C LEU A 16 -15.58 0.59 10.47
N THR A 17 -15.21 -0.69 10.39
CA THR A 17 -15.70 -1.62 9.36
C THR A 17 -16.31 -2.84 10.04
N ASN A 18 -17.43 -3.32 9.50
CA ASN A 18 -18.16 -4.48 10.01
C ASN A 18 -17.66 -5.82 9.44
N SER A 19 -16.62 -5.80 8.59
CA SER A 19 -16.00 -7.02 8.10
C SER A 19 -14.67 -7.23 8.82
N PHE A 20 -14.35 -8.49 9.08
CA PHE A 20 -13.03 -8.87 9.55
C PHE A 20 -11.94 -8.39 8.58
N ALA A 21 -10.72 -8.30 9.11
CA ALA A 21 -9.50 -8.19 8.33
C ALA A 21 -9.47 -9.33 7.31
N ASP A 22 -9.73 -9.00 6.04
CA ASP A 22 -9.80 -9.96 4.94
C ASP A 22 -8.72 -9.62 3.92
N THR A 23 -7.79 -10.55 3.74
CA THR A 23 -6.66 -10.40 2.80
C THR A 23 -7.12 -10.33 1.35
N GLY A 24 -8.25 -10.94 1.00
CA GLY A 24 -8.84 -10.87 -0.33
C GLY A 24 -9.37 -9.47 -0.65
N LEU A 25 -10.14 -8.87 0.28
CA LEU A 25 -10.62 -7.48 0.20
C LEU A 25 -9.46 -6.49 0.16
N TRP A 26 -8.39 -6.75 0.92
CA TRP A 26 -7.16 -5.96 0.88
C TRP A 26 -6.52 -5.99 -0.51
N ASN A 27 -6.28 -7.19 -1.05
CA ASN A 27 -5.66 -7.35 -2.37
C ASN A 27 -6.52 -6.72 -3.48
N MET A 28 -7.84 -6.87 -3.42
CA MET A 28 -8.74 -6.22 -4.38
C MET A 28 -8.66 -4.70 -4.28
N SER A 29 -8.70 -4.14 -3.07
CA SER A 29 -8.61 -2.69 -2.86
C SER A 29 -7.27 -2.13 -3.33
N THR A 30 -6.16 -2.79 -3.00
CA THR A 30 -4.81 -2.43 -3.46
C THR A 30 -4.70 -2.50 -4.98
N ARG A 31 -5.31 -3.52 -5.62
CA ARG A 31 -5.37 -3.63 -7.08
C ARG A 31 -6.18 -2.50 -7.73
N GLU A 32 -7.28 -2.08 -7.13
CA GLU A 32 -8.05 -0.94 -7.65
C GLU A 32 -7.27 0.38 -7.49
N LEU A 33 -6.60 0.58 -6.36
CA LEU A 33 -5.76 1.75 -6.12
C LEU A 33 -4.53 1.81 -7.05
N SER A 34 -3.96 0.66 -7.42
CA SER A 34 -2.79 0.61 -8.30
C SER A 34 -3.12 1.04 -9.74
N LYS A 35 -4.37 0.91 -10.20
CA LYS A 35 -4.80 1.35 -11.54
C LYS A 35 -4.58 2.84 -11.81
N ALA A 36 -4.48 3.66 -10.76
CA ALA A 36 -4.22 5.09 -10.87
C ALA A 36 -2.74 5.42 -11.15
N PHE A 37 -1.84 4.44 -11.14
CA PHE A 37 -0.42 4.62 -11.38
C PHE A 37 -0.03 4.32 -12.83
N PRO A 38 1.14 4.80 -13.29
CA PRO A 38 1.74 4.38 -14.55
C PRO A 38 1.90 2.85 -14.68
N ASN A 39 1.91 2.34 -15.92
CA ASN A 39 1.94 0.90 -16.22
C ASN A 39 3.17 0.17 -15.65
N ASP A 40 4.33 0.83 -15.57
CA ASP A 40 5.56 0.31 -14.98
C ASP A 40 5.40 0.04 -13.47
N ILE A 41 4.75 0.96 -12.75
CA ILE A 41 4.46 0.80 -11.32
C ILE A 41 3.41 -0.31 -11.11
N GLN A 42 2.38 -0.35 -11.94
CA GLN A 42 1.37 -1.43 -11.89
C GLN A 42 2.00 -2.81 -12.09
N LYS A 43 2.90 -2.94 -13.07
CA LYS A 43 3.61 -4.18 -13.34
C LYS A 43 4.52 -4.58 -12.18
N GLY A 44 5.30 -3.65 -11.63
CA GLY A 44 6.17 -3.96 -10.49
C GLY A 44 5.40 -4.39 -9.24
N LEU A 45 4.25 -3.77 -8.97
CA LEU A 45 3.34 -4.19 -7.89
C LEU A 45 2.75 -5.60 -8.15
N ALA A 46 2.50 -5.95 -9.40
CA ALA A 46 1.94 -7.25 -9.78
C ALA A 46 2.95 -8.40 -9.72
N VAL A 47 4.25 -8.12 -9.87
CA VAL A 47 5.30 -9.15 -9.75
C VAL A 47 5.38 -9.68 -8.31
N GLY A 48 5.12 -8.82 -7.32
CA GLY A 48 5.06 -9.23 -5.91
C GLY A 48 6.41 -9.80 -5.44
N VAL A 49 6.34 -10.79 -4.55
CA VAL A 49 7.53 -11.43 -3.96
C VAL A 49 8.39 -12.23 -4.95
N LEU A 50 7.96 -12.36 -6.22
CA LEU A 50 8.76 -13.02 -7.27
C LEU A 50 9.98 -12.17 -7.68
N ASP A 51 9.90 -10.85 -7.47
CA ASP A 51 11.01 -9.90 -7.64
C ASP A 51 10.90 -8.85 -6.52
N THR A 52 11.48 -9.18 -5.36
CA THR A 52 11.40 -8.35 -4.17
C THR A 52 12.01 -6.96 -4.36
N GLU A 53 12.99 -6.81 -5.25
CA GLU A 53 13.62 -5.52 -5.54
C GLU A 53 12.69 -4.61 -6.34
N THR A 54 12.16 -5.10 -7.46
CA THR A 54 11.21 -4.36 -8.30
C THR A 54 9.91 -4.09 -7.54
N TYR A 55 9.44 -5.08 -6.78
CA TYR A 55 8.28 -4.94 -5.92
C TYR A 55 8.50 -3.89 -4.84
N GLY A 56 9.62 -3.92 -4.11
CA GLY A 56 9.94 -2.93 -3.07
C GLY A 56 10.00 -1.51 -3.61
N LYS A 57 10.66 -1.29 -4.75
CA LYS A 57 10.74 0.02 -5.41
C LYS A 57 9.37 0.57 -5.79
N THR A 58 8.53 -0.26 -6.42
CA THR A 58 7.20 0.17 -6.86
C THR A 58 6.21 0.29 -5.70
N LEU A 59 6.37 -0.53 -4.66
CA LEU A 59 5.63 -0.43 -3.41
C LEU A 59 5.96 0.85 -2.65
N GLY A 60 7.22 1.30 -2.64
CA GLY A 60 7.61 2.59 -2.07
C GLY A 60 6.89 3.77 -2.74
N VAL A 61 6.79 3.75 -4.08
CA VAL A 61 6.05 4.77 -4.84
C VAL A 61 4.55 4.71 -4.54
N PHE A 62 4.00 3.50 -4.40
CA PHE A 62 2.60 3.29 -4.01
C PHE A 62 2.32 3.85 -2.62
N HIS A 63 3.15 3.52 -1.63
CA HIS A 63 2.97 4.01 -0.26
C HIS A 63 3.16 5.52 -0.16
N LYS A 64 4.14 6.12 -0.84
CA LYS A 64 4.33 7.58 -0.84
C LYS A 64 3.13 8.36 -1.38
N ASN A 65 2.38 7.78 -2.33
CA ASN A 65 1.23 8.45 -2.93
C ASN A 65 -0.12 8.07 -2.28
N ARG A 66 -0.24 6.87 -1.70
CA ARG A 66 -1.53 6.31 -1.23
C ARG A 66 -1.52 5.81 0.21
N GLY A 67 -0.36 5.43 0.75
CA GLY A 67 -0.21 4.81 2.07
C GLY A 67 0.12 5.82 3.18
N CYS A 68 1.19 6.59 2.99
CA CYS A 68 1.64 7.63 3.92
C CYS A 68 1.93 8.92 3.14
N LEU A 69 1.25 9.99 3.52
CA LEU A 69 1.42 11.34 2.95
C LEU A 69 2.36 12.21 3.80
N VAL A 70 3.04 11.64 4.79
CA VAL A 70 4.00 12.37 5.63
C VAL A 70 5.28 12.59 4.82
N ASP A 71 5.70 13.85 4.74
CA ASP A 71 6.92 14.30 4.08
C ASP A 71 7.72 15.17 5.07
N PRO A 72 8.96 14.82 5.45
CA PRO A 72 9.76 13.70 4.93
C PRO A 72 9.24 12.32 5.35
N TRP A 73 9.56 11.32 4.54
CA TRP A 73 9.22 9.91 4.80
C TRP A 73 9.76 9.48 6.18
N PRO A 74 8.95 8.83 7.04
CA PRO A 74 9.41 8.38 8.35
C PRO A 74 10.56 7.37 8.24
N GLU A 75 11.60 7.54 9.05
CA GLU A 75 12.77 6.63 9.07
C GLU A 75 12.37 5.21 9.46
N GLU A 76 11.33 5.06 10.28
CA GLU A 76 10.80 3.77 10.72
C GLU A 76 10.17 2.94 9.60
N LEU A 77 9.93 3.55 8.43
CA LEU A 77 9.28 2.94 7.27
C LEU A 77 10.23 2.73 6.09
N VAL A 78 11.54 2.87 6.32
CA VAL A 78 12.57 2.55 5.32
C VAL A 78 12.91 1.07 5.44
N TYR A 79 12.60 0.28 4.40
CA TYR A 79 12.86 -1.17 4.30
C TYR A 79 14.17 -1.45 3.57
#